data_AF-A0A1I6U1A9-F1
#
_entry.id   AF-A0A1I6U1A9-F1
#
_cell.length_a   1.000
_cell.length_b   1.000
_cell.length_c   1.000
_cell.angle_alpha   90.00
_cell.angle_beta   90.00
_cell.angle_gamma   90.00
#
_symmetry.space_group_name_H-M   'P 1'
#
loop_
_entity.id
_entity.type
_entity.pdbx_description
1 polymer ?
#
loop_
_entity_poly.entity_id
_entity_poly.type
_entity_poly.pdbx_seq_one_letter_code
_entity_poly.pdbx_strand_id
1 'polypeptide(L)'
;MTIFSELNFIVSDHANIQFLARSRERLGLRSNKDIEEHLLKAYVALETESHIYFITENFRFPCKKEDNSYIVKSALTKQQLMKPYN
;
A
#
# COMPACT_ATOMS: atom_id res chain seq x y z
N MET A 1 -24.85 -6.54 -10.57
CA MET A 1 -23.82 -5.49 -10.53
C MET A 1 -23.48 -5.30 -9.05
N THR A 2 -22.47 -6.03 -8.57
CA THR A 2 -22.13 -6.04 -7.14
C THR A 2 -21.32 -4.78 -6.86
N ILE A 3 -21.90 -3.87 -6.09
CA ILE A 3 -21.22 -2.72 -5.51
C ILE A 3 -20.11 -3.31 -4.66
N PHE A 4 -18.86 -3.17 -5.11
CA PHE A 4 -17.71 -3.52 -4.28
C PHE A 4 -17.85 -2.74 -2.98
N SER A 5 -17.90 -3.46 -1.86
CA SER A 5 -17.75 -2.89 -0.53
C SER A 5 -16.59 -1.90 -0.56
N GLU A 6 -16.81 -0.69 -0.03
CA GLU A 6 -15.73 0.28 0.17
C GLU A 6 -14.52 -0.44 0.76
N LEU A 7 -13.42 -0.51 0.01
CA LEU A 7 -12.20 -1.14 0.47
C LEU A 7 -11.68 -0.29 1.63
N ASN A 8 -11.84 -0.79 2.85
CA ASN A 8 -11.38 -0.08 4.05
C ASN A 8 -9.88 -0.33 4.24
N PHE A 9 -9.07 0.71 4.04
CA PHE A 9 -7.63 0.66 4.22
C PHE A 9 -7.25 1.30 5.56
N ILE A 10 -6.54 0.55 6.40
CA ILE A 10 -5.96 1.07 7.64
C ILE A 10 -4.47 1.26 7.39
N VAL A 11 -4.08 2.52 7.19
CA VAL A 11 -2.69 2.88 6.90
C VAL A 11 -1.90 2.99 8.20
N SER A 12 -0.89 2.15 8.38
CA SER A 12 0.02 2.29 9.52
C SER A 12 0.88 3.54 9.41
N ASP A 13 1.27 4.12 10.55
CA ASP A 13 2.19 5.26 10.61
C ASP A 13 3.49 4.97 9.85
N HIS A 14 3.99 3.73 9.93
CA HIS A 14 5.18 3.31 9.21
C HIS A 14 5.02 3.38 7.69
N ALA A 15 3.90 2.86 7.16
CA ALA A 15 3.60 2.95 5.74
C ALA A 15 3.47 4.41 5.28
N ASN A 16 2.83 5.24 6.11
CA ASN A 16 2.64 6.65 5.80
C ASN A 16 3.95 7.44 5.77
N ILE A 17 4.82 7.25 6.77
CA ILE A 17 6.15 7.88 6.81
C ILE A 17 6.98 7.46 5.59
N GLN A 18 7.00 6.18 5.25
CA GLN A 18 7.70 5.69 4.06
C GLN A 18 7.13 6.32 2.78
N PHE A 19 5.81 6.35 2.64
CA PHE A 19 5.15 6.92 1.48
C PHE A 19 5.50 8.40 1.34
N LEU A 20 5.31 9.22 2.38
CA LEU A 20 5.60 10.65 2.34
C LEU A 20 7.07 10.97 2.05
N ALA A 21 8.00 10.25 2.69
CA ALA A 21 9.43 10.44 2.44
C ALA A 21 9.78 10.18 0.96
N ARG A 22 9.19 9.14 0.38
CA ARG A 22 9.52 8.67 -0.98
C ARG A 22 8.74 9.38 -2.07
N SER A 23 7.51 9.80 -1.77
CA SER A 23 6.64 10.56 -2.67
C SER A 23 7.11 12.01 -2.80
N ARG A 24 7.66 12.61 -1.73
CA ARG A 24 8.34 13.91 -1.83
C ARG A 24 9.58 13.87 -2.71
N GLU A 25 10.39 12.82 -2.60
CA GLU A 25 11.62 12.67 -3.40
C GLU A 25 11.37 12.36 -4.88
N ARG A 26 10.25 11.71 -5.23
CA ARG A 26 10.01 11.24 -6.62
C ARG A 26 8.85 11.91 -7.35
N LEU A 27 7.83 12.41 -6.66
CA LEU A 27 6.54 12.77 -7.28
C LEU A 27 5.99 14.14 -6.83
N GLY A 28 6.60 14.81 -5.84
CA GLY A 28 6.15 16.13 -5.36
C GLY A 28 4.83 16.13 -4.56
N LEU A 29 4.32 14.96 -4.17
CA LEU A 29 3.07 14.79 -3.44
C LEU A 29 3.19 15.20 -1.96
N ARG A 30 2.08 15.66 -1.35
CA ARG A 30 2.09 16.36 -0.05
C ARG A 30 1.16 15.79 1.03
N SER A 31 0.37 14.73 0.79
CA SER A 31 -0.69 14.34 1.74
C SER A 31 -0.92 12.82 1.90
N ASN A 32 -1.54 12.44 3.03
CA ASN A 32 -2.00 11.07 3.29
C ASN A 32 -3.11 10.62 2.33
N LYS A 33 -3.94 11.54 1.82
CA LYS A 33 -4.97 11.20 0.82
C LYS A 33 -4.39 10.50 -0.41
N ASP A 34 -3.12 10.77 -0.69
CA ASP A 34 -2.44 10.23 -1.85
C ASP A 34 -2.24 8.70 -1.74
N ILE A 35 -2.02 8.13 -0.53
CA ILE A 35 -1.78 6.67 -0.41
C ILE A 35 -3.02 5.84 -0.72
N GLU A 36 -4.20 6.28 -0.25
CA GLU A 36 -5.46 5.60 -0.52
C GLU A 36 -5.84 5.71 -2.00
N GLU A 37 -5.63 6.87 -2.61
CA GLU A 37 -5.81 7.04 -4.06
C GLU A 37 -4.89 6.12 -4.87
N HIS A 38 -3.65 5.93 -4.40
CA HIS A 38 -2.72 4.96 -4.99
C HIS A 38 -3.23 3.51 -4.82
N LEU A 39 -3.75 3.15 -3.64
CA LEU A 39 -4.29 1.81 -3.37
C LEU A 39 -5.54 1.50 -4.20
N LEU A 40 -6.42 2.48 -4.43
CA LEU A 40 -7.60 2.32 -5.27
C LEU A 40 -7.26 2.11 -6.76
N LYS A 41 -6.09 2.58 -7.21
CA LYS A 41 -5.58 2.37 -8.57
C LYS A 41 -4.62 1.18 -8.66
N ALA A 42 -4.32 0.53 -7.55
CA ALA A 42 -3.38 -0.57 -7.50
C ALA A 42 -4.00 -1.87 -8.03
N TYR A 43 -3.16 -2.72 -8.60
CA TYR A 43 -3.53 -4.09 -8.91
C TYR A 43 -2.96 -5.04 -7.85
N VAL A 44 -3.58 -6.20 -7.68
CA VAL A 44 -3.12 -7.23 -6.75
C VAL A 44 -2.07 -8.09 -7.44
N ALA A 45 -0.88 -8.19 -6.87
CA ALA A 45 0.21 -9.00 -7.42
C ALA A 45 0.42 -10.34 -6.70
N LEU A 46 0.07 -10.39 -5.41
CA LEU A 46 0.11 -11.59 -4.59
C LEU A 46 -1.01 -11.53 -3.57
N GLU A 47 -1.69 -12.66 -3.37
CA GLU A 47 -2.78 -12.79 -2.43
C GLU A 47 -2.72 -14.15 -1.74
N THR A 48 -2.80 -14.14 -0.42
CA THR A 48 -2.93 -15.33 0.43
C THR A 48 -4.14 -15.16 1.35
N GLU A 49 -4.39 -16.14 2.21
CA GLU A 49 -5.49 -16.08 3.19
C GLU A 49 -5.39 -14.86 4.12
N SER A 50 -4.17 -14.50 4.55
CA SER A 50 -3.94 -13.46 5.55
C SER A 50 -3.24 -12.20 5.00
N HIS A 51 -2.71 -12.25 3.78
CA HIS A 51 -1.91 -11.16 3.22
C HIS A 51 -2.31 -10.83 1.78
N ILE A 52 -2.08 -9.58 1.38
CA ILE A 52 -2.32 -9.11 0.02
C ILE A 52 -1.29 -8.03 -0.34
N TYR A 53 -0.83 -8.02 -1.58
CA TYR A 53 0.16 -7.07 -2.08
C TYR A 53 -0.45 -6.23 -3.19
N PHE A 54 -0.75 -4.98 -2.86
CA PHE A 54 -1.21 -3.99 -3.84
C PHE A 54 0.01 -3.33 -4.49
N ILE A 55 0.02 -3.27 -5.82
CA ILE A 55 1.11 -2.68 -6.59
C ILE A 55 0.58 -1.59 -7.52
N THR A 56 1.29 -0.47 -7.55
CA THR A 56 1.16 0.60 -8.53
C THR A 56 2.44 0.67 -9.36
N GLU A 57 2.50 1.58 -10.33
CA GLU A 57 3.70 1.82 -11.12
C GLU A 57 4.95 2.06 -10.25
N ASN A 58 4.78 2.82 -9.16
CA ASN A 58 5.88 3.33 -8.34
C ASN A 58 6.03 2.61 -6.99
N PHE A 59 4.93 2.08 -6.45
CA PHE A 59 4.86 1.57 -5.09
C PHE A 59 4.32 0.15 -5.00
N ARG A 60 4.75 -0.55 -3.95
CA ARG A 60 4.22 -1.83 -3.47
C ARG A 60 3.76 -1.65 -2.04
N PHE A 61 2.57 -2.13 -1.73
CA PHE A 61 1.91 -2.01 -0.44
C PHE A 61 1.59 -3.41 0.08
N PRO A 62 2.48 -4.00 0.90
CA PRO A 62 2.18 -5.21 1.63
C PRO A 62 1.10 -4.91 2.68
N CYS A 63 0.02 -5.69 2.66
CA CYS A 63 -1.11 -5.54 3.56
C CYS A 63 -1.42 -6.86 4.27
N LYS A 64 -1.90 -6.75 5.51
CA LYS A 64 -2.57 -7.85 6.21
C LYS A 64 -4.08 -7.72 5.96
N LYS A 65 -4.74 -8.85 5.69
CA LYS A 65 -6.19 -8.93 5.62
C LYS A 65 -6.79 -9.09 7.01
N GLU A 66 -7.84 -8.34 7.28
CA GLU A 66 -8.73 -8.48 8.44
C GLU A 66 -10.17 -8.51 7.90
N ASP A 67 -11.13 -9.01 8.71
CA ASP A 67 -12.49 -9.36 8.28
C ASP A 67 -13.15 -8.37 7.30
N ASN A 68 -12.98 -7.06 7.52
CA ASN A 68 -13.49 -6.00 6.66
C ASN A 68 -12.45 -4.91 6.33
N SER A 69 -11.16 -5.18 6.47
CA SER A 69 -10.14 -4.14 6.22
C SER A 69 -8.80 -4.70 5.76
N TYR A 70 -8.01 -3.82 5.16
CA TYR A 70 -6.65 -4.11 4.74
C TYR A 70 -5.70 -3.21 5.51
N ILE A 71 -4.90 -3.81 6.39
CA ILE A 71 -3.90 -3.07 7.16
C ILE A 71 -2.64 -2.91 6.32
N VAL A 72 -2.38 -1.70 5.85
CA VAL A 72 -1.21 -1.35 5.02
C VAL A 72 0.02 -1.25 5.92
N LYS A 73 0.96 -2.19 5.77
CA LYS A 73 2.14 -2.32 6.64
C LYS A 73 3.32 -1.46 6.19
N SER A 74 3.47 -1.22 4.88
CA SER A 74 4.61 -0.50 4.31
C SER A 74 4.28 0.09 2.94
N ALA A 75 5.09 1.05 2.49
CA ALA A 75 5.03 1.65 1.15
C ALA A 75 6.41 1.57 0.48
N LEU A 76 6.64 0.48 -0.26
CA LEU A 76 7.93 0.13 -0.86
C LEU A 76 8.04 0.66 -2.28
N THR A 77 9.18 1.24 -2.68
CA THR A 77 9.40 1.57 -4.09
C THR A 77 9.84 0.35 -4.89
N LYS A 78 9.55 0.33 -6.19
CA LYS A 78 9.87 -0.78 -7.11
C LYS A 78 11.34 -1.24 -7.09
N GLN A 79 12.26 -0.38 -6.66
CA GLN A 79 13.71 -0.62 -6.64
C GLN A 79 14.23 -1.19 -5.31
N GLN A 80 13.43 -1.24 -4.25
CA GLN A 80 13.86 -1.84 -2.99
C GLN A 80 13.49 -3.32 -2.96
N LEU A 81 14.52 -4.16 -3.04
CA LEU A 81 14.46 -5.54 -2.58
C LEU A 81 14.17 -5.51 -1.07
N MET A 82 13.19 -6.29 -0.60
CA MET A 82 13.07 -6.55 0.83
C MET A 82 14.40 -7.14 1.27
N LYS A 83 15.13 -6.46 2.18
CA LYS A 83 16.31 -7.07 2.78
C LYS A 83 15.83 -8.35 3.48
N PRO A 84 16.46 -9.51 3.22
CA PRO A 84 16.17 -10.69 4.01
C PRO A 84 16.45 -10.35 5.48
N TYR A 85 15.55 -10.78 6.36
CA TYR A 85 15.78 -10.72 7.80
C TYR A 85 16.99 -11.63 8.09
N ASN A 86 18.07 -11.03 8.62
CA ASN A 86 19.18 -11.76 9.24
C ASN A 86 18.82 -12.13 10.67
#